data_AF-M9MCQ2-F1
#
_entry.id   AF-M9MCQ2-F1
#
_cell.length_a   1.000
_cell.length_b   1.000
_cell.length_c   1.000
_cell.angle_alpha   90.00
_cell.angle_beta   90.00
_cell.angle_gamma   90.00
#
_symmetry.space_group_name_H-M   'P 1'
#
loop_
_entity.id
_entity.type
_entity.pdbx_description
1 polymer ?
#
loop_
_entity_poly.entity_id
_entity_poly.type
_entity_poly.pdbx_seq_one_letter_code
_entity_poly.pdbx_strand_id
1 'polypeptide(L)'
;MKIFGFTFFALLVTVVAIVNAAPPMPAIVVNSDAAVQALWIKANGGTFANRLAGEFAYLQDDWAHFLSTEGEGVIMDFYNRFFQGSPAAFRYHGGSKLLKMVKFEDTKPYTFNTEIDVLKPAMAAGLVEKFAEHLATKRGGSSARQMGASVDTELRLGRGLVLGAPMPPSNLDGLEPGVKYLWDSALVGNLHASLLQFDRGLHNAWRAFLNTKGREIVEQHFAQFDEAIRAGKSTIMGVVESEHPSLINVRYHDQLQPLSIKIVRAFAEERMARQYRLHRVTLRLIEEAKEHMRAEQERRESEEWKGWLNDSDGEAGPSSAAGRAPSND
;
A
#
# COMPACT_ATOMS: atom_id res chain seq x y z
N MET A 1 52.63 6.53 -39.53
CA MET A 1 53.40 7.03 -38.37
C MET A 1 52.55 8.05 -37.61
N LYS A 2 52.49 7.92 -36.27
CA LYS A 2 51.83 8.78 -35.24
C LYS A 2 50.29 8.62 -35.18
N ILE A 3 49.67 7.82 -34.32
CA ILE A 3 49.70 7.66 -32.84
C ILE A 3 49.39 8.97 -32.11
N PHE A 4 48.11 9.17 -31.80
CA PHE A 4 47.52 10.01 -30.75
C PHE A 4 46.11 9.43 -30.52
N GLY A 5 45.61 9.13 -29.32
CA GLY A 5 46.13 9.21 -27.97
C GLY A 5 45.08 8.49 -27.13
N PHE A 6 45.40 7.27 -26.73
CA PHE A 6 44.56 6.35 -25.97
C PHE A 6 44.53 6.81 -24.49
N THR A 7 43.69 7.79 -24.16
CA THR A 7 43.50 8.20 -22.75
C THR A 7 42.10 8.79 -22.55
N PHE A 8 41.06 7.96 -22.61
CA PHE A 8 39.73 8.29 -22.05
C PHE A 8 38.91 7.03 -21.70
N PHE A 9 39.56 5.93 -21.30
CA PHE A 9 38.89 4.65 -20.99
C PHE A 9 39.03 4.20 -19.51
N ALA A 10 39.37 5.13 -18.61
CA ALA A 10 39.64 4.83 -17.20
C ALA A 10 38.76 5.60 -16.19
N LEU A 11 37.53 5.97 -16.58
CA LEU A 11 36.56 6.57 -15.66
C LEU A 11 35.13 6.04 -15.92
N LEU A 12 34.99 4.72 -16.09
CA LEU A 12 33.70 4.08 -16.41
C LEU A 12 33.53 2.71 -15.74
N VAL A 13 34.07 2.53 -14.52
CA VAL A 13 33.99 1.24 -13.79
C VAL A 13 33.38 1.37 -12.38
N THR A 14 32.97 2.55 -11.92
CA THR A 14 32.52 2.70 -10.51
C THR A 14 31.06 3.14 -10.34
N VAL A 15 30.12 2.66 -11.18
CA VAL A 15 28.68 2.57 -10.83
C VAL A 15 28.03 1.41 -11.61
N VAL A 16 28.53 0.18 -11.47
CA VAL A 16 27.79 -1.02 -11.90
C VAL A 16 27.50 -1.85 -10.65
N ALA A 17 26.51 -1.40 -9.88
CA ALA A 17 25.87 -2.18 -8.82
C ALA A 17 24.61 -1.45 -8.28
N ILE A 18 23.70 -1.00 -9.14
CA ILE A 18 22.28 -1.01 -8.73
C ILE A 18 21.87 -2.47 -8.89
N VAL A 19 22.37 -3.27 -7.95
CA VAL A 19 22.03 -4.68 -7.81
C VAL A 19 20.52 -4.71 -7.71
N ASN A 20 19.93 -5.64 -8.47
CA ASN A 20 18.59 -6.14 -8.35
C ASN A 20 18.38 -6.67 -6.91
N ALA A 21 18.35 -5.75 -5.94
CA ALA A 21 18.43 -6.06 -4.54
C ALA A 21 17.08 -6.64 -4.17
N ALA A 22 17.07 -7.95 -3.89
CA ALA A 22 15.94 -8.60 -3.27
C ALA A 22 15.42 -7.71 -2.12
N PRO A 23 14.10 -7.68 -1.88
CA PRO A 23 13.54 -6.87 -0.80
C PRO A 23 14.30 -7.14 0.51
N PRO A 24 14.37 -6.19 1.45
CA PRO A 24 14.99 -6.48 2.73
C PRO A 24 14.26 -7.65 3.40
N MET A 25 15.02 -8.62 3.93
CA MET A 25 14.46 -9.77 4.61
C MET A 25 13.66 -9.30 5.86
N PRO A 26 12.39 -9.70 6.03
CA PRO A 26 11.57 -9.28 7.16
C PRO A 26 12.19 -9.69 8.50
N ALA A 27 12.03 -8.84 9.53
CA ALA A 27 12.64 -9.06 10.85
C ALA A 27 12.26 -10.42 11.47
N ILE A 28 11.03 -10.91 11.25
CA ILE A 28 10.60 -12.21 11.75
C ILE A 28 11.34 -13.37 11.10
N VAL A 29 11.70 -13.24 9.82
CA VAL A 29 12.50 -14.22 9.08
C VAL A 29 13.97 -14.12 9.50
N VAL A 30 14.51 -12.90 9.66
CA VAL A 30 15.87 -12.67 10.16
C VAL A 30 16.08 -13.31 11.54
N ASN A 31 15.08 -13.21 12.42
CA ASN A 31 15.12 -13.79 13.75
C ASN A 31 14.70 -15.28 13.80
N SER A 32 14.40 -15.89 12.64
CA SER A 32 14.07 -17.30 12.53
C SER A 32 15.31 -18.17 12.29
N ASP A 33 15.11 -19.48 12.31
CA ASP A 33 16.13 -20.47 11.98
C ASP A 33 16.72 -20.23 10.57
N ALA A 34 18.00 -20.55 10.38
CA ALA A 34 18.72 -20.48 9.11
C ALA A 34 17.98 -21.19 7.96
N ALA A 35 17.25 -22.28 8.25
CA ALA A 35 16.42 -22.95 7.26
C ALA A 35 15.29 -22.04 6.73
N VAL A 36 14.60 -21.30 7.60
CA VAL A 36 13.54 -20.36 7.20
C VAL A 36 14.11 -19.21 6.38
N GLN A 37 15.28 -18.69 6.79
CA GLN A 37 15.99 -17.66 6.02
C GLN A 37 16.36 -18.17 4.61
N ALA A 38 16.87 -19.41 4.52
CA ALA A 38 17.22 -20.03 3.24
C ALA A 38 16.00 -20.25 2.35
N LEU A 39 14.84 -20.64 2.91
CA LEU A 39 13.59 -20.73 2.16
C LEU A 39 13.16 -19.37 1.62
N TRP A 40 13.29 -18.32 2.42
CA TRP A 40 12.93 -16.96 2.01
C TRP A 40 13.84 -16.45 0.88
N ILE A 41 15.15 -16.75 0.96
CA ILE A 41 16.11 -16.43 -0.11
C ILE A 41 15.76 -17.19 -1.39
N LYS A 42 15.49 -18.50 -1.31
CA LYS A 42 15.10 -19.31 -2.48
C LYS A 42 13.80 -18.80 -3.12
N ALA A 43 12.81 -18.43 -2.29
CA ALA A 43 11.54 -17.89 -2.75
C ALA A 43 11.70 -16.56 -3.50
N ASN A 44 12.45 -15.60 -2.94
CA ASN A 44 12.77 -14.35 -3.64
C ASN A 44 13.65 -14.58 -4.87
N GLY A 45 14.53 -15.58 -4.81
CA GLY A 45 15.40 -15.99 -5.91
C GLY A 45 14.69 -16.75 -7.03
N GLY A 46 13.37 -16.91 -6.98
CA GLY A 46 12.62 -17.51 -8.10
C GLY A 46 12.12 -18.93 -7.88
N THR A 47 12.29 -19.52 -6.68
CA THR A 47 12.00 -20.94 -6.47
C THR A 47 11.20 -21.18 -5.20
N PHE A 48 10.04 -21.83 -5.35
CA PHE A 48 9.20 -22.28 -4.24
C PHE A 48 9.13 -23.81 -4.20
N ALA A 49 9.18 -24.41 -3.01
CA ALA A 49 9.07 -25.85 -2.82
C ALA A 49 8.21 -26.18 -1.60
N ASN A 50 7.21 -27.05 -1.77
CA ASN A 50 6.40 -27.60 -0.69
C ASN A 50 7.05 -28.83 -0.02
N ARG A 51 8.07 -29.41 -0.65
CA ARG A 51 8.95 -30.43 -0.08
C ARG A 51 10.35 -29.87 0.12
N LEU A 52 10.82 -29.93 1.35
CA LEU A 52 12.10 -29.45 1.81
C LEU A 52 13.18 -30.51 1.53
N ALA A 53 14.35 -30.07 1.06
CA ALA A 53 15.50 -30.94 0.84
C ALA A 53 16.16 -31.35 2.16
N GLY A 54 17.01 -32.37 2.14
CA GLY A 54 17.54 -33.06 3.33
C GLY A 54 18.04 -32.16 4.46
N GLU A 55 18.76 -31.08 4.14
CA GLU A 55 19.25 -30.09 5.11
C GLU A 55 18.16 -29.39 5.93
N PHE A 56 16.93 -29.34 5.41
CA PHE A 56 15.77 -28.71 6.05
C PHE A 56 14.65 -29.71 6.36
N ALA A 57 14.91 -31.02 6.24
CA ALA A 57 13.89 -32.05 6.42
C ALA A 57 13.26 -32.05 7.82
N TYR A 58 13.99 -31.59 8.83
CA TYR A 58 13.48 -31.45 10.20
C TYR A 58 12.33 -30.44 10.33
N LEU A 59 12.17 -29.51 9.37
CA LEU A 59 11.04 -28.57 9.32
C LEU A 59 9.90 -29.06 8.43
N GLN A 60 10.03 -30.21 7.77
CA GLN A 60 9.06 -30.65 6.75
C GLN A 60 7.65 -30.83 7.30
N ASP A 61 7.51 -31.39 8.50
CA ASP A 61 6.19 -31.64 9.09
C ASP A 61 5.47 -30.33 9.43
N ASP A 62 6.19 -29.38 10.03
CA ASP A 62 5.66 -28.06 10.36
C ASP A 62 5.34 -27.24 9.09
N TRP A 63 6.22 -27.32 8.09
CA TRP A 63 5.99 -26.67 6.81
C TRP A 63 4.77 -27.25 6.08
N ALA A 64 4.64 -28.58 6.04
CA ALA A 64 3.50 -29.23 5.40
C ALA A 64 2.19 -28.93 6.13
N HIS A 65 2.22 -28.96 7.46
CA HIS A 65 1.06 -28.58 8.26
C HIS A 65 0.62 -27.16 7.92
N PHE A 66 1.52 -26.17 8.04
CA PHE A 66 1.25 -24.78 7.71
C PHE A 66 0.69 -24.59 6.29
N LEU A 67 1.33 -25.20 5.28
CA LEU A 67 0.86 -25.08 3.89
C LEU A 67 -0.56 -25.63 3.71
N SER A 68 -0.87 -26.77 4.35
CA SER A 68 -2.17 -27.42 4.22
C SER A 68 -3.29 -26.71 4.99
N THR A 69 -2.98 -26.01 6.08
CA THR A 69 -3.99 -25.36 6.95
C THR A 69 -4.15 -23.88 6.68
N GLU A 70 -3.06 -23.16 6.42
CA GLU A 70 -3.03 -21.70 6.32
C GLU A 70 -2.62 -21.22 4.91
N GLY A 71 -1.86 -22.03 4.17
CA GLY A 71 -1.25 -21.64 2.90
C GLY A 71 -2.25 -21.17 1.84
N GLU A 72 -3.41 -21.83 1.72
CA GLU A 72 -4.46 -21.42 0.78
C GLU A 72 -5.01 -20.03 1.11
N GLY A 73 -5.29 -19.74 2.39
CA GLY A 73 -5.77 -18.44 2.83
C GLY A 73 -4.77 -17.33 2.50
N VAL A 74 -3.49 -17.55 2.80
CA VAL A 74 -2.41 -16.58 2.49
C VAL A 74 -2.33 -16.27 0.99
N ILE A 75 -2.42 -17.30 0.13
CA ILE A 75 -2.38 -17.11 -1.33
C ILE A 75 -3.59 -16.30 -1.79
N MET A 76 -4.80 -16.65 -1.33
CA MET A 76 -6.02 -15.99 -1.76
C MET A 76 -6.04 -14.53 -1.31
N ASP A 77 -5.65 -14.24 -0.07
CA ASP A 77 -5.56 -12.88 0.47
C ASP A 77 -4.50 -12.04 -0.24
N PHE A 78 -3.37 -12.64 -0.61
CA PHE A 78 -2.34 -11.96 -1.41
C PHE A 78 -2.91 -11.53 -2.77
N TYR A 79 -3.44 -12.45 -3.56
CA TYR A 79 -3.89 -12.13 -4.91
C TYR A 79 -5.16 -11.30 -4.96
N ASN A 80 -6.08 -11.46 -4.00
CA ASN A 80 -7.29 -10.64 -3.92
C ASN A 80 -6.97 -9.15 -3.72
N ARG A 81 -5.89 -8.83 -2.98
CA ARG A 81 -5.44 -7.44 -2.81
C ARG A 81 -5.00 -6.78 -4.13
N PHE A 82 -4.43 -7.54 -5.06
CA PHE A 82 -3.96 -7.00 -6.34
C PHE A 82 -5.03 -7.06 -7.45
N PHE A 83 -5.84 -8.12 -7.46
CA PHE A 83 -6.67 -8.44 -8.62
C PHE A 83 -8.17 -8.41 -8.36
N GLN A 84 -8.60 -8.07 -7.14
CA GLN A 84 -10.02 -7.94 -6.76
C GLN A 84 -10.86 -9.15 -7.20
N GLY A 85 -10.29 -10.35 -7.10
CA GLY A 85 -10.96 -11.61 -7.47
C GLY A 85 -10.92 -11.98 -8.96
N SER A 86 -10.16 -11.29 -9.83
CA SER A 86 -10.03 -11.64 -11.25
C SER A 86 -9.42 -13.04 -11.46
N PRO A 87 -10.19 -14.05 -11.94
CA PRO A 87 -9.69 -15.42 -12.08
C PRO A 87 -8.66 -15.59 -13.20
N ALA A 88 -8.64 -14.67 -14.17
CA ALA A 88 -7.68 -14.68 -15.27
C ALA A 88 -6.30 -14.20 -14.78
N ALA A 89 -6.26 -13.07 -14.06
CA ALA A 89 -5.03 -12.52 -13.48
C ALA A 89 -4.44 -13.48 -12.44
N PHE A 90 -5.29 -14.05 -11.58
CA PHE A 90 -4.90 -15.08 -10.61
C PHE A 90 -4.16 -16.25 -11.28
N ARG A 91 -4.71 -16.78 -12.39
CA ARG A 91 -4.09 -17.86 -13.15
C ARG A 91 -2.77 -17.45 -13.80
N TYR A 92 -2.76 -16.29 -14.46
CA TYR A 92 -1.60 -15.78 -15.17
C TYR A 92 -0.39 -15.57 -14.22
N HIS A 93 -0.66 -15.01 -13.04
CA HIS A 93 0.35 -14.77 -12.01
C HIS A 93 0.65 -15.99 -11.13
N GLY A 94 0.25 -17.20 -11.54
CA GLY A 94 0.68 -18.45 -10.92
C GLY A 94 -0.09 -18.86 -9.66
N GLY A 95 -1.15 -18.13 -9.29
CA GLY A 95 -1.96 -18.43 -8.11
C GLY A 95 -2.53 -19.85 -8.13
N SER A 96 -3.06 -20.32 -9.27
CA SER A 96 -3.57 -21.69 -9.39
C SER A 96 -2.50 -22.76 -9.20
N LYS A 97 -1.25 -22.49 -9.61
CA LYS A 97 -0.16 -23.45 -9.42
C LYS A 97 0.30 -23.48 -7.97
N LEU A 98 0.45 -22.32 -7.35
CA LEU A 98 0.77 -22.22 -5.91
C LEU A 98 -0.30 -22.92 -5.06
N LEU A 99 -1.59 -22.76 -5.39
CA LEU A 99 -2.66 -23.49 -4.70
C LEU A 99 -2.50 -25.00 -4.79
N LYS A 100 -2.19 -25.55 -5.97
CA LYS A 100 -1.91 -26.98 -6.12
C LYS A 100 -0.72 -27.43 -5.27
N MET A 101 0.30 -26.57 -5.13
CA MET A 101 1.46 -26.88 -4.32
C MET A 101 1.16 -26.90 -2.83
N VAL A 102 0.41 -25.92 -2.30
CA VAL A 102 0.07 -25.91 -0.86
C VAL A 102 -0.90 -27.05 -0.49
N LYS A 103 -1.69 -27.51 -1.46
CA LYS A 103 -2.53 -28.73 -1.36
C LYS A 103 -1.78 -30.02 -1.63
N PHE A 104 -0.47 -29.94 -1.93
CA PHE A 104 0.38 -31.08 -2.28
C PHE A 104 -0.09 -31.89 -3.51
N GLU A 105 -0.96 -31.32 -4.35
CA GLU A 105 -1.36 -31.88 -5.65
C GLU A 105 -0.22 -31.78 -6.69
N ASP A 106 0.65 -30.77 -6.54
CA ASP A 106 1.91 -30.64 -7.29
C ASP A 106 3.08 -30.52 -6.31
N THR A 107 3.98 -31.51 -6.30
CA THR A 107 5.13 -31.54 -5.38
C THR A 107 6.45 -31.17 -6.04
N LYS A 108 6.43 -30.81 -7.33
CA LYS A 108 7.64 -30.39 -8.03
C LYS A 108 8.00 -28.96 -7.61
N PRO A 109 9.28 -28.64 -7.38
CA PRO A 109 9.69 -27.26 -7.15
C PRO A 109 9.19 -26.36 -8.26
N TYR A 110 8.59 -25.23 -7.90
CA TYR A 110 8.10 -24.25 -8.84
C TYR A 110 9.11 -23.13 -8.98
N THR A 111 9.81 -23.16 -10.12
CA THR A 111 10.68 -22.08 -10.57
C THR A 111 9.90 -21.07 -11.41
N PHE A 112 10.11 -19.80 -11.14
CA PHE A 112 9.53 -18.66 -11.85
C PHE A 112 10.62 -17.66 -12.20
N ASN A 113 10.41 -16.93 -13.31
CA ASN A 113 11.32 -15.89 -13.74
C ASN A 113 11.00 -14.59 -12.98
N THR A 114 11.91 -14.19 -12.10
CA THR A 114 11.81 -13.01 -11.22
C THR A 114 11.83 -11.69 -11.99
N GLU A 115 12.37 -11.67 -13.21
CA GLU A 115 12.42 -10.48 -14.10
C GLU A 115 11.11 -10.28 -14.88
N ILE A 116 10.35 -11.36 -15.08
CA ILE A 116 9.09 -11.32 -15.85
C ILE A 116 7.91 -11.04 -14.93
N ASP A 117 7.84 -11.71 -13.77
CA ASP A 117 6.69 -11.66 -12.88
C ASP A 117 7.13 -11.47 -11.43
N VAL A 118 7.03 -10.23 -10.95
CA VAL A 118 7.44 -9.84 -9.59
C VAL A 118 6.46 -10.32 -8.50
N LEU A 119 5.24 -10.73 -8.87
CA LEU A 119 4.23 -11.14 -7.90
C LEU A 119 4.45 -12.58 -7.43
N LYS A 120 4.97 -13.46 -8.28
CA LYS A 120 5.33 -14.83 -7.92
C LYS A 120 6.38 -14.92 -6.79
N PRO A 121 7.56 -14.26 -6.89
CA PRO A 121 8.54 -14.22 -5.80
C PRO A 121 7.97 -13.56 -4.56
N ALA A 122 7.25 -12.44 -4.71
CA ALA A 122 6.67 -11.73 -3.56
C ALA A 122 5.67 -12.59 -2.79
N MET A 123 4.79 -13.30 -3.50
CA MET A 123 3.86 -14.25 -2.87
C MET A 123 4.67 -15.36 -2.17
N ALA A 124 5.57 -16.04 -2.90
CA ALA A 124 6.33 -17.17 -2.36
C ALA A 124 7.11 -16.79 -1.10
N ALA A 125 7.74 -15.60 -1.09
CA ALA A 125 8.42 -15.06 0.08
C ALA A 125 7.45 -14.75 1.22
N GLY A 126 6.27 -14.22 0.91
CA GLY A 126 5.19 -13.98 1.87
C GLY A 126 4.67 -15.26 2.55
N LEU A 127 4.62 -16.39 1.84
CA LEU A 127 4.32 -17.68 2.47
C LEU A 127 5.38 -18.08 3.49
N VAL A 128 6.66 -17.87 3.18
CA VAL A 128 7.76 -18.18 4.10
C VAL A 128 7.73 -17.25 5.32
N GLU A 129 7.41 -15.96 5.12
CA GLU A 129 7.22 -15.01 6.20
C GLU A 129 6.06 -15.42 7.13
N LYS A 130 4.92 -15.82 6.56
CA LYS A 130 3.79 -16.32 7.35
C LYS A 130 4.10 -17.64 8.07
N PHE A 131 4.94 -18.47 7.50
CA PHE A 131 5.43 -19.65 8.20
C PHE A 131 6.37 -19.32 9.36
N ALA A 132 7.23 -18.29 9.21
CA ALA A 132 8.03 -17.78 10.32
C ALA A 132 7.15 -17.29 11.47
N GLU A 133 6.06 -16.57 11.17
CA GLU A 133 5.03 -16.18 12.14
C GLU A 133 4.37 -17.39 12.82
N HIS A 134 4.00 -18.42 12.04
CA HIS A 134 3.43 -19.66 12.57
C HIS A 134 4.39 -20.34 13.56
N LEU A 135 5.67 -20.49 13.21
CA LEU A 135 6.69 -21.07 14.09
C LEU A 135 6.92 -20.24 15.36
N ALA A 136 6.96 -18.91 15.23
CA ALA A 136 7.09 -18.01 16.38
C ALA A 136 5.90 -18.15 17.34
N THR A 137 4.68 -18.24 16.80
CA THR A 137 3.45 -18.45 17.58
C THR A 137 3.44 -19.82 18.26
N LYS A 138 3.82 -20.88 17.55
CA LYS A 138 3.92 -22.24 18.10
C LYS A 138 4.93 -22.31 19.25
N ARG A 139 6.09 -21.66 19.12
CA ARG A 139 7.11 -21.57 20.18
C ARG A 139 6.60 -20.73 21.35
N GLY A 140 6.01 -19.56 21.09
CA GLY A 140 5.45 -18.68 22.11
C GLY A 140 4.30 -19.33 22.89
N GLY A 141 3.41 -20.06 22.21
CA GLY A 141 2.32 -20.82 22.84
C GLY A 141 2.81 -22.04 23.63
N SER A 142 3.93 -22.64 23.21
CA SER A 142 4.60 -23.70 23.98
C SER A 142 5.25 -23.14 25.23
N SER A 143 5.94 -22.00 25.13
CA SER A 143 6.49 -21.28 26.29
C SER A 143 5.40 -20.73 27.22
N ALA A 144 4.26 -20.29 26.70
CA ALA A 144 3.11 -19.85 27.50
C ALA A 144 2.38 -21.01 28.17
N ARG A 145 2.33 -22.21 27.58
CA ARG A 145 1.84 -23.43 28.25
C ARG A 145 2.83 -23.99 29.27
N GLN A 146 4.13 -23.84 29.04
CA GLN A 146 5.17 -24.21 30.01
C GLN A 146 5.26 -23.21 31.17
N MET A 147 5.01 -21.92 30.92
CA MET A 147 4.86 -20.88 31.94
C MET A 147 3.47 -20.88 32.59
N GLY A 148 2.43 -21.42 31.96
CA GLY A 148 1.10 -21.61 32.55
C GLY A 148 1.04 -22.67 33.67
N ALA A 149 2.13 -23.41 33.88
CA ALA A 149 2.34 -24.23 35.07
C ALA A 149 3.20 -23.53 36.15
N SER A 150 3.64 -22.29 35.92
CA SER A 150 4.61 -21.57 36.74
C SER A 150 4.33 -20.08 36.97
N VAL A 151 3.27 -19.50 36.42
CA VAL A 151 3.04 -18.04 36.45
C VAL A 151 1.58 -17.73 36.78
N ASP A 152 1.21 -18.00 38.03
CA ASP A 152 0.12 -17.31 38.75
C ASP A 152 0.60 -15.97 39.35
N THR A 153 1.81 -15.49 39.01
CA THR A 153 2.50 -14.51 39.88
C THR A 153 2.77 -13.13 39.29
N GLU A 154 2.75 -12.86 37.98
CA GLU A 154 3.10 -11.49 37.51
C GLU A 154 2.26 -10.98 36.35
N LEU A 155 1.05 -10.58 36.71
CA LEU A 155 0.22 -9.62 35.99
C LEU A 155 0.57 -8.23 36.52
N ARG A 156 1.24 -7.35 35.74
CA ARG A 156 0.99 -5.88 35.74
C ARG A 156 1.95 -5.01 34.90
N LEU A 157 1.32 -4.07 34.16
CA LEU A 157 1.81 -2.79 33.59
C LEU A 157 2.52 -2.88 32.21
N GLY A 158 2.26 -2.03 31.21
CA GLY A 158 1.41 -0.84 31.10
C GLY A 158 1.98 0.15 30.07
N ARG A 159 1.25 0.35 28.95
CA ARG A 159 0.94 1.60 28.21
C ARG A 159 2.07 2.59 27.80
N GLY A 160 2.03 3.07 26.54
CA GLY A 160 2.49 4.42 26.18
C GLY A 160 2.84 4.67 24.70
N LEU A 161 1.87 5.17 23.92
CA LEU A 161 2.05 5.71 22.56
C LEU A 161 2.16 7.24 22.64
N VAL A 162 3.15 7.84 21.96
CA VAL A 162 3.31 9.31 21.84
C VAL A 162 3.37 9.68 20.35
N LEU A 163 2.50 10.63 19.97
CA LEU A 163 2.37 11.27 18.66
C LEU A 163 3.27 12.52 18.58
N GLY A 164 3.91 12.76 17.42
CA GLY A 164 4.59 14.03 17.12
C GLY A 164 4.93 14.22 15.63
N ALA A 165 4.25 15.20 15.00
CA ALA A 165 4.50 15.97 13.76
C ALA A 165 4.97 15.30 12.44
N PRO A 166 4.48 15.78 11.26
CA PRO A 166 4.68 15.09 9.98
C PRO A 166 6.09 15.33 9.40
N MET A 167 6.87 14.26 9.32
CA MET A 167 7.99 14.17 8.39
C MET A 167 7.47 14.07 6.93
N PRO A 168 8.22 14.54 5.93
CA PRO A 168 7.92 14.26 4.53
C PRO A 168 7.84 12.73 4.33
N PRO A 169 6.94 12.20 3.49
CA PRO A 169 6.61 10.78 3.51
C PRO A 169 7.76 9.95 2.93
N SER A 170 8.69 9.56 3.80
CA SER A 170 9.48 8.34 3.65
C SER A 170 8.63 7.09 3.92
N ASN A 171 7.41 7.27 4.44
CA ASN A 171 6.43 6.23 4.57
C ASN A 171 5.32 6.37 3.51
N LEU A 172 5.21 5.39 2.61
CA LEU A 172 4.19 5.32 1.55
C LEU A 172 2.86 4.73 2.06
N ASP A 173 2.75 4.53 3.37
CA ASP A 173 1.52 4.14 4.05
C ASP A 173 0.42 5.20 3.80
N GLY A 174 -0.68 4.77 3.19
CA GLY A 174 -1.82 5.62 2.85
C GLY A 174 -1.97 5.98 1.38
N LEU A 175 -1.06 5.54 0.50
CA LEU A 175 -1.32 5.61 -0.94
C LEU A 175 -2.49 4.71 -1.33
N GLU A 176 -3.35 5.22 -2.21
CA GLU A 176 -4.38 4.39 -2.83
C GLU A 176 -3.71 3.17 -3.52
N PRO A 177 -4.29 1.95 -3.43
CA PRO A 177 -3.65 0.73 -3.92
C PRO A 177 -3.09 0.81 -5.34
N GLY A 178 -3.80 1.49 -6.25
CA GLY A 178 -3.34 1.68 -7.63
C GLY A 178 -2.12 2.63 -7.77
N VAL A 179 -1.98 3.63 -6.90
CA VAL A 179 -0.81 4.52 -6.87
C VAL A 179 0.40 3.81 -6.26
N LYS A 180 0.18 2.99 -5.23
CA LYS A 180 1.23 2.12 -4.69
C LYS A 180 1.71 1.11 -5.73
N TYR A 181 0.79 0.50 -6.47
CA TYR A 181 1.14 -0.43 -7.55
C TYR A 181 1.95 0.25 -8.66
N LEU A 182 1.58 1.48 -9.06
CA LEU A 182 2.37 2.33 -9.95
C LEU A 182 3.80 2.54 -9.45
N TRP A 183 3.94 2.88 -8.17
CA TRP A 183 5.22 3.11 -7.52
C TRP A 183 6.09 1.85 -7.54
N ASP A 184 5.55 0.73 -7.07
CA ASP A 184 6.25 -0.55 -7.04
C ASP A 184 6.67 -0.99 -8.45
N SER A 185 5.83 -0.70 -9.45
CA SER A 185 6.10 -1.01 -10.86
C SER A 185 7.17 -0.13 -11.49
N ALA A 186 7.23 1.15 -11.10
CA ALA A 186 8.28 2.07 -11.54
C ALA A 186 9.64 1.64 -11.00
N LEU A 187 9.70 1.18 -9.74
CA LEU A 187 10.92 0.69 -9.11
C LEU A 187 11.52 -0.50 -9.89
N VAL A 188 10.68 -1.41 -10.37
CA VAL A 188 11.11 -2.60 -11.12
C VAL A 188 11.16 -2.38 -12.64
N GLY A 189 11.02 -1.14 -13.12
CA GLY A 189 11.09 -0.81 -14.55
C GLY A 189 9.93 -1.36 -15.39
N ASN A 190 8.80 -1.74 -14.76
CA ASN A 190 7.64 -2.34 -15.40
C ASN A 190 6.43 -1.38 -15.45
N LEU A 191 6.67 -0.08 -15.58
CA LEU A 191 5.63 0.95 -15.54
C LEU A 191 4.49 0.68 -16.54
N HIS A 192 4.81 0.15 -17.72
CA HIS A 192 3.86 -0.07 -18.81
C HIS A 192 2.73 -1.08 -18.48
N ALA A 193 3.09 -2.26 -17.94
CA ALA A 193 2.11 -3.29 -17.60
C ALA A 193 1.09 -2.77 -16.57
N SER A 194 1.52 -1.83 -15.75
CA SER A 194 0.73 -1.28 -14.66
C SER A 194 -0.30 -0.27 -15.14
N LEU A 195 0.02 0.50 -16.19
CA LEU A 195 -0.91 1.47 -16.81
C LEU A 195 -2.15 0.80 -17.42
N LEU A 196 -2.04 -0.45 -17.85
CA LEU A 196 -3.12 -1.22 -18.48
C LEU A 196 -4.11 -1.82 -17.47
N GLN A 197 -3.75 -1.86 -16.19
CA GLN A 197 -4.54 -2.51 -15.14
C GLN A 197 -5.33 -1.54 -14.25
N PHE A 198 -5.31 -0.24 -14.55
CA PHE A 198 -6.03 0.74 -13.75
C PHE A 198 -7.54 0.69 -13.94
N ASP A 199 -8.26 1.03 -12.87
CA ASP A 199 -9.61 1.53 -13.03
C ASP A 199 -9.62 2.79 -13.91
N ARG A 200 -10.76 3.04 -14.57
CA ARG A 200 -10.92 4.15 -15.51
C ARG A 200 -10.63 5.52 -14.87
N GLY A 201 -10.91 5.68 -13.57
CA GLY A 201 -10.68 6.92 -12.84
C GLY A 201 -9.18 7.22 -12.64
N LEU A 202 -8.42 6.23 -12.17
CA LEU A 202 -6.98 6.34 -11.99
C LEU A 202 -6.26 6.53 -13.34
N HIS A 203 -6.70 5.83 -14.39
CA HIS A 203 -6.18 6.02 -15.74
C HIS A 203 -6.39 7.46 -16.25
N ASN A 204 -7.58 8.02 -16.06
CA ASN A 204 -7.88 9.39 -16.46
C ASN A 204 -7.06 10.41 -15.65
N ALA A 205 -6.91 10.20 -14.34
CA ALA A 205 -6.09 11.06 -13.48
C ALA A 205 -4.61 11.02 -13.90
N TRP A 206 -4.09 9.84 -14.22
CA TRP A 206 -2.74 9.66 -14.74
C TRP A 206 -2.53 10.38 -16.08
N ARG A 207 -3.47 10.24 -17.03
CA ARG A 207 -3.41 10.95 -18.32
C ARG A 207 -3.44 12.47 -18.14
N ALA A 208 -4.32 12.99 -17.27
CA ALA A 208 -4.41 14.42 -16.98
C ALA A 208 -3.11 14.97 -16.36
N PHE A 209 -2.50 14.21 -15.45
CA PHE A 209 -1.20 14.52 -14.88
C PHE A 209 -0.09 14.56 -15.96
N LEU A 210 -0.02 13.53 -16.80
CA LEU A 210 0.97 13.46 -17.87
C LEU A 210 0.84 14.60 -18.89
N ASN A 211 -0.38 15.03 -19.19
CA ASN A 211 -0.64 16.16 -20.08
C ASN A 211 -0.27 17.52 -19.51
N THR A 212 0.02 17.60 -18.21
CA THR A 212 0.41 18.83 -17.51
C THR A 212 1.80 18.67 -16.90
N LYS A 213 1.87 18.40 -15.60
CA LYS A 213 3.11 18.34 -14.83
C LYS A 213 4.04 17.20 -15.26
N GLY A 214 3.49 16.08 -15.72
CA GLY A 214 4.30 14.98 -16.23
C GLY A 214 5.07 15.35 -17.50
N ARG A 215 4.45 16.11 -18.41
CA ARG A 215 5.11 16.66 -19.62
C ARG A 215 6.27 17.58 -19.23
N GLU A 216 6.07 18.49 -18.28
CA GLU A 216 7.13 19.38 -17.79
C GLU A 216 8.33 18.60 -17.23
N ILE A 217 8.07 17.55 -16.43
CA ILE A 217 9.12 16.69 -15.87
C ILE A 217 9.89 15.97 -16.97
N VAL A 218 9.18 15.43 -17.98
CA VAL A 218 9.79 14.79 -19.14
C VAL A 218 10.65 15.80 -19.91
N GLU A 219 10.12 16.99 -20.22
CA GLU A 219 10.82 18.03 -20.95
C GLU A 219 12.09 18.51 -20.23
N GLN A 220 11.99 18.79 -18.93
CA GLN A 220 13.14 19.16 -18.10
C GLN A 220 14.19 18.06 -18.03
N HIS A 221 13.76 16.79 -17.94
CA HIS A 221 14.68 15.67 -17.94
C HIS A 221 15.46 15.60 -19.25
N PHE A 222 14.77 15.67 -20.40
CA PHE A 222 15.40 15.56 -21.71
C PHE A 222 16.14 16.82 -22.18
N ALA A 223 15.94 17.98 -21.53
CA ALA A 223 16.64 19.23 -21.86
C ALA A 223 18.17 19.13 -21.71
N GLN A 224 18.64 18.19 -20.89
CA GLN A 224 20.07 18.00 -20.58
C GLN A 224 20.75 16.92 -21.45
N PHE A 225 20.02 16.31 -22.38
CA PHE A 225 20.54 15.20 -23.18
C PHE A 225 20.70 15.56 -24.67
N ASP A 226 21.67 14.91 -25.31
CA ASP A 226 21.94 15.04 -26.74
C ASP A 226 20.76 14.63 -27.62
N GLU A 227 20.80 15.04 -28.88
CA GLU A 227 19.70 14.92 -29.85
C GLU A 227 19.26 13.48 -30.10
N ALA A 228 20.17 12.50 -29.97
CA ALA A 228 19.86 11.06 -30.06
C ALA A 228 18.93 10.57 -28.93
N ILE A 229 19.06 11.14 -27.72
CA ILE A 229 18.23 10.79 -26.55
C ILE A 229 16.91 11.57 -26.58
N ARG A 230 16.88 12.75 -27.24
CA ARG A 230 15.62 13.45 -27.56
C ARG A 230 14.70 12.65 -28.49
N ALA A 231 15.20 11.69 -29.28
CA ALA A 231 14.34 10.74 -30.00
C ALA A 231 13.59 9.78 -29.06
N GLY A 232 14.14 9.49 -27.87
CA GLY A 232 13.44 8.77 -26.80
C GLY A 232 12.31 9.59 -26.15
N LYS A 233 12.40 10.93 -26.20
CA LYS A 233 11.35 11.85 -25.72
C LYS A 233 10.05 11.69 -26.52
N SER A 234 10.11 11.60 -27.85
CA SER A 234 8.92 11.43 -28.70
C SER A 234 8.24 10.08 -28.45
N THR A 235 9.04 9.07 -28.11
CA THR A 235 8.57 7.73 -27.73
C THR A 235 7.74 7.83 -26.44
N ILE A 236 8.30 8.41 -25.36
CA ILE A 236 7.57 8.58 -24.09
C ILE A 236 6.33 9.46 -24.24
N MET A 237 6.44 10.58 -24.96
CA MET A 237 5.31 11.49 -25.20
C MET A 237 4.23 10.85 -26.09
N GLY A 238 4.61 10.01 -27.06
CA GLY A 238 3.69 9.24 -27.90
C GLY A 238 2.84 8.24 -27.11
N VAL A 239 3.34 7.70 -26.00
CA VAL A 239 2.54 6.88 -25.05
C VAL A 239 1.46 7.72 -24.35
N VAL A 240 1.76 8.99 -24.07
CA VAL A 240 0.84 9.91 -23.40
C VAL A 240 -0.33 10.30 -24.32
N GLU A 241 -0.03 10.45 -25.61
CA GLU A 241 -0.96 10.99 -26.61
C GLU A 241 -1.76 9.93 -27.37
N SER A 242 -1.41 8.64 -27.30
CA SER A 242 -2.17 7.60 -28.01
C SER A 242 -3.43 7.13 -27.26
N GLU A 243 -4.51 6.88 -28.01
CA GLU A 243 -5.75 6.25 -27.49
C GLU A 243 -5.57 4.76 -27.17
N HIS A 244 -4.54 4.14 -27.76
CA HIS A 244 -4.11 2.77 -27.51
C HIS A 244 -2.62 2.78 -27.17
N PRO A 245 -2.22 2.68 -25.89
CA PRO A 245 -0.82 2.62 -25.50
C PRO A 245 -0.26 1.24 -25.85
N SER A 246 -0.03 0.97 -27.14
CA SER A 246 0.62 -0.24 -27.60
C SER A 246 2.13 -0.01 -27.67
N LEU A 247 2.85 -0.72 -26.78
CA LEU A 247 4.26 -1.11 -26.89
C LEU A 247 5.31 0.01 -26.86
N ILE A 248 5.53 0.57 -25.68
CA ILE A 248 6.85 1.11 -25.33
C ILE A 248 7.31 0.44 -24.04
N ASN A 249 8.15 -0.56 -24.23
CA ASN A 249 8.78 -1.29 -23.16
C ASN A 249 9.94 -0.44 -22.64
N VAL A 250 9.70 0.39 -21.61
CA VAL A 250 10.74 1.22 -20.97
C VAL A 250 11.87 0.36 -20.35
N ARG A 251 11.68 -0.97 -20.30
CA ARG A 251 12.61 -1.97 -19.75
C ARG A 251 14.05 -1.95 -20.30
N TYR A 252 14.34 -1.28 -21.41
CA TYR A 252 15.64 -1.41 -22.09
C TYR A 252 16.52 -0.17 -22.09
N HIS A 253 16.20 0.86 -21.30
CA HIS A 253 17.05 2.04 -21.27
C HIS A 253 17.29 2.50 -19.84
N ASP A 254 18.47 2.21 -19.30
CA ASP A 254 18.90 2.51 -17.93
C ASP A 254 18.72 4.00 -17.56
N GLN A 255 18.78 4.88 -18.56
CA GLN A 255 18.57 6.31 -18.37
C GLN A 255 17.09 6.71 -18.18
N LEU A 256 16.14 5.85 -18.56
CA LEU A 256 14.70 6.10 -18.45
C LEU A 256 14.08 5.61 -17.14
N GLN A 257 14.72 4.66 -16.44
CA GLN A 257 14.23 4.20 -15.13
C GLN A 257 14.19 5.35 -14.09
N PRO A 258 15.24 6.19 -13.93
CA PRO A 258 15.17 7.35 -13.04
C PRO A 258 14.04 8.33 -13.40
N LEU A 259 13.76 8.50 -14.70
CA LEU A 259 12.65 9.33 -15.16
C LEU A 259 11.30 8.71 -14.78
N SER A 260 11.11 7.41 -14.97
CA SER A 260 9.88 6.71 -14.60
C SER A 260 9.57 6.85 -13.10
N ILE A 261 10.58 6.73 -12.23
CA ILE A 261 10.46 6.93 -10.79
C ILE A 261 10.11 8.39 -10.47
N LYS A 262 10.76 9.37 -11.12
CA LYS A 262 10.46 10.81 -10.93
C LYS A 262 9.02 11.15 -11.31
N ILE A 263 8.52 10.63 -12.44
CA ILE A 263 7.15 10.87 -12.91
C ILE A 263 6.15 10.25 -11.94
N VAL A 264 6.36 8.99 -11.52
CA VAL A 264 5.44 8.33 -10.59
C VAL A 264 5.47 8.97 -9.20
N ARG A 265 6.64 9.41 -8.73
CA ARG A 265 6.76 10.20 -7.49
C ARG A 265 5.91 11.46 -7.56
N ALA A 266 6.10 12.26 -8.60
CA ALA A 266 5.39 13.52 -8.76
C ALA A 266 3.87 13.30 -8.88
N PHE A 267 3.44 12.21 -9.53
CA PHE A 267 2.03 11.83 -9.59
C PHE A 267 1.48 11.46 -8.21
N ALA A 268 2.20 10.64 -7.44
CA ALA A 268 1.81 10.25 -6.09
C ALA A 268 1.69 11.47 -5.16
N GLU A 269 2.68 12.37 -5.20
CA GLU A 269 2.67 13.64 -4.46
C GLU A 269 1.47 14.52 -4.84
N GLU A 270 1.17 14.65 -6.12
CA GLU A 270 0.03 15.45 -6.58
C GLU A 270 -1.31 14.86 -6.14
N ARG A 271 -1.45 13.53 -6.18
CA ARG A 271 -2.64 12.81 -5.70
C ARG A 271 -2.82 13.01 -4.19
N MET A 272 -1.76 12.85 -3.41
CA MET A 272 -1.80 13.11 -1.97
C MET A 272 -2.17 14.57 -1.70
N ALA A 273 -1.53 15.53 -2.36
CA ALA A 273 -1.85 16.96 -2.19
C ALA A 273 -3.31 17.27 -2.55
N ARG A 274 -3.87 16.65 -3.60
CA ARG A 274 -5.27 16.80 -3.97
C ARG A 274 -6.21 16.22 -2.91
N GLN A 275 -5.92 15.03 -2.38
CA GLN A 275 -6.69 14.45 -1.28
C GLN A 275 -6.66 15.33 -0.04
N TYR A 276 -5.48 15.83 0.36
CA TYR A 276 -5.34 16.78 1.48
C TYR A 276 -6.16 18.06 1.27
N ARG A 277 -6.16 18.63 0.05
CA ARG A 277 -6.99 19.79 -0.28
C ARG A 277 -8.48 19.50 -0.16
N LEU A 278 -8.93 18.36 -0.68
CA LEU A 278 -10.33 17.93 -0.56
C LEU A 278 -10.71 17.74 0.90
N HIS A 279 -9.89 17.05 1.69
CA HIS A 279 -10.12 16.86 3.12
C HIS A 279 -10.24 18.20 3.87
N ARG A 280 -9.37 19.17 3.57
CA ARG A 280 -9.43 20.52 4.17
C ARG A 280 -10.68 21.31 3.75
N VAL A 281 -11.22 21.09 2.55
CA VAL A 281 -12.50 21.68 2.12
C VAL A 281 -13.65 21.02 2.87
N THR A 282 -13.66 19.68 2.97
CA THR A 282 -14.67 18.93 3.73
C THR A 282 -14.71 19.36 5.19
N LEU A 283 -13.55 19.52 5.84
CA LEU A 283 -13.50 19.98 7.23
C LEU A 283 -14.07 21.40 7.39
N ARG A 284 -13.82 22.30 6.44
CA ARG A 284 -14.42 23.65 6.44
C ARG A 284 -15.93 23.60 6.29
N LEU A 285 -16.44 22.81 5.35
CA LEU A 285 -17.89 22.64 5.15
C LEU A 285 -18.57 22.04 6.38
N ILE A 286 -17.92 21.11 7.08
CA ILE A 286 -18.44 20.56 8.34
C ILE A 286 -18.51 21.63 9.42
N GLU A 287 -17.50 22.50 9.53
CA GLU A 287 -17.50 23.56 10.54
C GLU A 287 -18.55 24.64 10.23
N GLU A 288 -18.67 25.06 8.97
CA GLU A 288 -19.73 25.97 8.51
C GLU A 288 -21.13 25.38 8.79
N ALA A 289 -21.32 24.09 8.56
CA ALA A 289 -22.58 23.42 8.87
C ALA A 289 -22.88 23.40 10.38
N LYS A 290 -21.86 23.21 11.23
CA LYS A 290 -22.05 23.29 12.69
C LYS A 290 -22.40 24.71 13.14
N GLU A 291 -21.77 25.73 12.56
CA GLU A 291 -22.08 27.13 12.86
C GLU A 291 -23.53 27.47 12.47
N HIS A 292 -23.98 27.01 11.30
CA HIS A 292 -25.38 27.15 10.88
C HIS A 292 -26.35 26.45 11.84
N MET A 293 -26.04 25.23 12.27
CA MET A 293 -26.87 24.50 13.23
C MET A 293 -26.94 25.19 14.60
N ARG A 294 -25.83 25.77 15.08
CA ARG A 294 -25.82 26.56 16.33
C ARG A 294 -26.66 27.83 16.19
N ALA A 295 -26.49 28.57 15.09
CA ALA A 295 -27.27 29.78 14.83
C ALA A 295 -28.77 29.49 14.72
N GLU A 296 -29.15 28.36 14.12
CA GLU A 296 -30.55 27.95 14.03
C GLU A 296 -31.11 27.54 15.40
N GLN A 297 -30.32 26.88 16.23
CA GLN A 297 -30.70 26.55 17.60
C GLN A 297 -30.91 27.82 18.44
N GLU A 298 -29.99 28.78 18.40
CA GLU A 298 -30.14 30.08 19.09
C GLU A 298 -31.39 30.84 18.62
N ARG A 299 -31.71 30.76 17.32
CA ARG A 299 -32.93 31.36 16.76
C ARG A 299 -34.18 30.71 17.35
N ARG A 300 -34.22 29.38 17.45
CA ARG A 300 -35.35 28.64 18.05
C ARG A 300 -35.51 28.97 19.52
N GLU A 301 -34.42 28.96 20.28
CA GLU A 301 -34.43 29.35 21.69
C GLU A 301 -34.94 30.79 21.86
N SER A 302 -34.50 31.73 21.01
CA SER A 302 -35.00 33.11 21.03
C SER A 302 -36.48 33.23 20.68
N GLU A 303 -36.98 32.45 19.73
CA GLU A 303 -38.41 32.39 19.38
C GLU A 303 -39.24 31.80 20.52
N GLU A 304 -38.75 30.77 21.21
CA GLU A 304 -39.38 30.20 22.41
C GLU A 304 -39.44 31.22 23.56
N TRP A 305 -38.34 31.93 23.84
CA TRP A 305 -38.31 32.99 24.85
C TRP A 305 -39.29 34.13 24.55
N LYS A 306 -39.45 34.50 23.28
CA LYS A 306 -40.44 35.51 22.86
C LYS A 306 -41.87 35.01 23.03
N GLY A 307 -42.13 33.73 22.77
CA GLY A 307 -43.43 33.10 23.05
C GLY A 307 -43.80 33.20 24.53
N TRP A 308 -42.87 32.78 25.40
CA TRP A 308 -43.04 32.87 26.86
C TRP A 308 -43.34 34.29 27.36
N LEU A 309 -42.63 35.30 26.86
CA LEU A 309 -42.87 36.70 27.24
C LEU A 309 -44.27 37.17 26.84
N ASN A 310 -44.72 36.84 25.63
CA ASN A 310 -46.05 37.24 25.15
C ASN A 310 -47.19 36.57 25.93
N ASP A 311 -47.01 35.32 26.35
CA ASP A 311 -48.00 34.60 27.16
C ASP A 311 -48.07 35.15 28.61
N SER A 312 -46.96 35.69 29.11
CA SER A 312 -46.87 36.26 30.47
C SER A 312 -47.66 37.57 30.63
N ASP A 313 -47.74 38.39 29.59
CA ASP A 313 -48.41 39.69 29.63
C ASP A 313 -49.94 39.59 29.42
N GLY A 314 -50.45 38.42 29.00
CA GLY A 314 -51.86 38.18 28.70
C GLY A 314 -52.74 37.68 29.87
N GLU A 315 -52.15 37.14 30.95
CA GLU A 315 -52.91 36.56 32.07
C GLU A 315 -53.01 37.43 33.33
N ALA A 316 -52.58 38.69 33.28
CA ALA A 316 -52.95 39.70 34.28
C ALA A 316 -54.41 40.20 34.07
N GLY A 317 -55.35 39.29 33.84
CA GLY A 317 -56.77 39.55 33.97
C GLY A 317 -57.13 39.57 35.46
N PRO A 318 -57.73 40.65 36.00
CA PRO A 318 -58.14 40.72 37.39
C PRO A 318 -59.30 39.75 37.66
N SER A 319 -58.98 38.49 37.97
CA SER A 319 -59.95 37.51 38.44
C SER A 319 -60.28 37.78 39.91
N SER A 320 -61.28 38.63 40.09
CA SER A 320 -62.34 38.50 41.09
C SER A 320 -61.97 37.75 42.38
N ALA A 321 -61.41 38.50 43.34
CA ALA A 321 -61.56 38.21 44.75
C ALA A 321 -63.04 38.39 45.14
N ALA A 322 -63.83 37.31 45.08
CA ALA A 322 -65.13 37.23 45.72
C ALA A 322 -65.15 35.97 46.58
N GLY A 323 -65.37 36.18 47.87
CA GLY A 323 -64.98 35.25 48.93
C GLY A 323 -65.82 33.99 49.02
N ARG A 324 -65.17 32.96 49.57
CA ARG A 324 -65.86 31.83 50.19
C ARG A 324 -65.24 31.61 51.56
N ALA A 325 -65.99 32.03 52.57
CA ALA A 325 -65.69 31.77 53.98
C ALA A 325 -65.83 30.26 54.26
N PRO A 326 -65.00 29.67 55.13
CA PRO A 326 -65.17 28.30 55.58
C PRO A 326 -66.29 28.28 56.65
N SER A 327 -67.32 27.48 56.43
CA SER A 327 -68.26 27.10 57.48
C SER A 327 -67.76 25.82 58.14
N ASN A 328 -67.42 25.93 59.42
CA ASN A 328 -67.39 24.80 60.35
C ASN A 328 -68.83 24.28 60.53
N ASP A 329 -69.02 22.99 60.25
CA ASP A 329 -69.74 22.01 61.09
C ASP A 329 -69.54 20.61 60.50
#